data_AF-A0A0P7M7F8-F1
#
_entry.id   AF-A0A0P7M7F8-F1
#
_cell.length_a   1.000
_cell.length_b   1.000
_cell.length_c   1.000
_cell.angle_alpha   90.00
_cell.angle_beta   90.00
_cell.angle_gamma   90.00
#
_symmetry.space_group_name_H-M   'P 1'
#
loop_
_entity.id
_entity.type
_entity.pdbx_description
1 polymer ?
#
loop_
_entity_poly.entity_id
_entity_poly.type
_entity_poly.pdbx_seq_one_letter_code
_entity_poly.pdbx_strand_id
1 'polypeptide(L)'
;MNARLHAPIRAVGDKIKAQVNWDNATKTATVITDKTVMKMTLGSKVLKVNNDQIQMDVSLLLENGSIFLPIRFIGDALGHSTYWNKNARMASSYSEQNRFVVYAQPLFYRDGYKLLDEAINKVKNLSNVAQKRQYLKPYFTDEMINLIIMRNVTYTDLSQYTTSYNYSYPKETNMYIYRSERIPDQSNYISQQILITKRNNQWVIGSFSEDIYEPMP
;
A
#
# COMPACT_ATOMS: atom_id res chain seq x y z
N MET A 1 -19.66 -10.65 -7.23
CA MET A 1 -18.60 -10.23 -8.17
C MET A 1 -17.27 -10.71 -7.62
N ASN A 2 -16.49 -11.47 -8.40
CA ASN A 2 -15.15 -11.89 -7.99
C ASN A 2 -14.21 -10.68 -8.04
N ALA A 3 -13.84 -10.14 -6.88
CA ALA A 3 -12.88 -9.05 -6.79
C ALA A 3 -11.54 -9.51 -7.40
N ARG A 4 -11.19 -8.95 -8.57
CA ARG A 4 -9.90 -9.23 -9.20
C ARG A 4 -8.85 -8.34 -8.60
N LEU A 5 -7.75 -8.98 -8.26
CA LEU A 5 -6.70 -8.35 -7.52
C LEU A 5 -5.73 -7.62 -8.44
N HIS A 6 -5.70 -6.28 -8.32
CA HIS A 6 -4.88 -5.42 -9.15
C HIS A 6 -3.68 -4.89 -8.37
N ALA A 7 -2.47 -5.13 -8.87
CA ALA A 7 -1.24 -4.66 -8.26
C ALA A 7 -0.67 -3.48 -9.03
N PRO A 8 -0.13 -2.44 -8.34
CA PRO A 8 0.54 -1.33 -9.01
C PRO A 8 1.79 -1.83 -9.73
N ILE A 9 1.81 -1.72 -11.06
CA ILE A 9 2.77 -2.47 -11.87
C ILE A 9 4.23 -2.02 -11.66
N ARG A 10 4.46 -0.75 -11.33
CA ARG A 10 5.81 -0.25 -11.01
C ARG A 10 6.38 -0.93 -9.76
N ALA A 11 5.60 -1.03 -8.69
CA ALA A 11 6.05 -1.67 -7.46
C ALA A 11 6.27 -3.18 -7.63
N VAL A 12 5.48 -3.83 -8.51
CA VAL A 12 5.77 -5.21 -8.94
C VAL A 12 7.11 -5.24 -9.67
N GLY A 13 7.28 -4.36 -10.65
CA GLY A 13 8.47 -4.22 -11.49
C GLY A 13 9.75 -4.08 -10.69
N ASP A 14 9.77 -3.19 -9.70
CA ASP A 14 10.93 -2.98 -8.82
C ASP A 14 11.36 -4.28 -8.10
N LYS A 15 10.39 -5.11 -7.68
CA LYS A 15 10.69 -6.38 -7.00
C LYS A 15 11.22 -7.45 -7.93
N ILE A 16 10.87 -7.40 -9.22
CA ILE A 16 11.32 -8.35 -10.24
C ILE A 16 12.41 -7.77 -11.14
N LYS A 17 12.96 -6.60 -10.79
CA LYS A 17 13.95 -5.85 -11.59
C LYS A 17 13.50 -5.59 -13.03
N ALA A 18 12.20 -5.36 -13.24
CA ALA A 18 11.65 -5.02 -14.55
C ALA A 18 11.67 -3.51 -14.80
N GLN A 19 11.91 -3.13 -16.05
CA GLN A 19 11.63 -1.79 -16.54
C GLN A 19 10.13 -1.66 -16.84
N VAL A 20 9.51 -0.57 -16.37
CA VAL A 20 8.09 -0.29 -16.57
C VAL A 20 7.90 1.04 -17.29
N ASN A 21 7.30 1.00 -18.47
CA ASN A 21 7.03 2.15 -19.33
C ASN A 21 5.53 2.34 -19.55
N TRP A 22 5.09 3.60 -19.62
CA TRP A 22 3.74 3.96 -20.00
C TRP A 22 3.78 4.86 -21.24
N ASP A 23 3.05 4.44 -22.27
CA ASP A 23 2.79 5.27 -23.44
C ASP A 23 1.40 5.89 -23.30
N ASN A 24 1.36 7.22 -23.16
CA ASN A 24 0.12 7.95 -22.99
C ASN A 24 -0.68 8.13 -24.29
N ALA A 25 -0.03 8.08 -25.46
CA ALA A 25 -0.70 8.20 -26.75
C ALA A 25 -1.47 6.93 -27.08
N THR A 26 -0.84 5.77 -26.87
CA THR A 26 -1.45 4.46 -27.12
C THR A 26 -2.14 3.87 -25.89
N LYS A 27 -2.07 4.55 -24.73
CA LYS A 27 -2.57 4.07 -23.42
C LYS A 27 -2.07 2.68 -23.08
N THR A 28 -0.79 2.42 -23.35
CA THR A 28 -0.18 1.09 -23.22
C THR A 28 0.89 1.06 -22.14
N ALA A 29 0.73 0.12 -21.20
CA ALA A 29 1.74 -0.24 -20.23
C ALA A 29 2.65 -1.32 -20.83
N THR A 30 3.96 -1.13 -20.73
CA THR A 30 4.98 -2.12 -21.14
C THR A 30 5.85 -2.46 -19.94
N VAL A 31 6.03 -3.76 -19.69
CA VAL A 31 6.88 -4.28 -18.62
C VAL A 31 7.92 -5.19 -19.25
N ILE A 32 9.20 -4.90 -19.00
CA ILE A 32 10.33 -5.57 -19.64
C ILE A 32 11.20 -6.17 -18.54
N THR A 33 11.38 -7.48 -18.59
CA THR A 33 12.42 -8.20 -17.85
C THR A 33 13.49 -8.69 -18.82
N ASP A 34 14.53 -9.34 -18.32
CA ASP A 34 15.60 -9.94 -19.13
C ASP A 34 15.08 -10.98 -20.14
N LYS A 35 13.91 -11.60 -19.88
CA LYS A 35 13.36 -12.72 -20.67
C LYS A 35 11.98 -12.46 -21.27
N THR A 36 11.24 -11.47 -20.75
CA THR A 36 9.81 -11.31 -21.05
C THR A 36 9.47 -9.84 -21.29
N VAL A 37 8.75 -9.58 -22.38
CA VAL A 37 8.12 -8.29 -22.68
C VAL A 37 6.61 -8.46 -22.59
N MET A 38 6.00 -7.81 -21.61
CA MET A 38 4.55 -7.75 -21.45
C MET A 38 4.03 -6.39 -21.93
N LYS A 39 2.97 -6.39 -22.75
CA LYS A 39 2.28 -5.17 -23.19
C LYS A 39 0.79 -5.26 -22.95
N MET A 40 0.22 -4.20 -22.40
CA MET A 40 -1.21 -4.14 -22.14
C MET A 40 -1.77 -2.74 -22.34
N THR A 41 -2.87 -2.67 -23.09
CA THR A 41 -3.55 -1.42 -23.43
C THR A 41 -4.77 -1.20 -22.54
N LEU A 42 -4.96 0.02 -22.04
CA LEU A 42 -6.14 0.40 -21.27
C LEU A 42 -7.42 0.16 -22.07
N GLY A 43 -8.41 -0.49 -21.45
CA GLY A 43 -9.67 -0.90 -22.08
C GLY A 43 -9.59 -2.25 -22.79
N SER A 44 -8.39 -2.74 -23.12
CA SER A 44 -8.20 -4.06 -23.70
C SER A 44 -8.16 -5.14 -22.62
N LYS A 45 -8.75 -6.30 -22.94
CA LYS A 45 -8.66 -7.52 -22.15
C LYS A 45 -7.60 -8.48 -22.68
N VAL A 46 -6.68 -8.01 -23.52
CA VAL A 46 -5.60 -8.82 -24.08
C VAL A 46 -4.27 -8.38 -23.49
N LEU A 47 -3.55 -9.31 -22.87
CA LEU A 47 -2.17 -9.15 -22.46
C LEU A 47 -1.28 -9.80 -23.51
N LYS A 48 -0.39 -9.02 -24.12
CA LYS A 48 0.62 -9.55 -25.04
C LYS A 48 1.87 -9.90 -24.24
N VAL A 49 2.36 -11.13 -24.38
CA VAL A 49 3.57 -11.63 -23.69
C VAL A 49 4.50 -12.16 -24.76
N ASN A 50 5.59 -11.45 -25.03
CA ASN A 50 6.46 -11.73 -26.17
C ASN A 50 5.65 -11.81 -27.48
N ASN A 51 5.59 -12.99 -28.10
CA ASN A 51 4.83 -13.24 -29.34
C ASN A 51 3.43 -13.82 -29.08
N ASP A 52 3.10 -14.14 -27.83
CA ASP A 52 1.85 -14.76 -27.43
C ASP A 52 0.82 -13.73 -26.93
N GLN A 53 -0.44 -14.14 -26.90
CA GLN A 53 -1.54 -13.34 -26.38
C GLN A 53 -2.32 -14.13 -25.34
N ILE A 54 -2.51 -13.52 -24.18
CA ILE A 54 -3.30 -14.07 -23.08
C ILE A 54 -4.61 -13.27 -23.01
N GLN A 55 -5.73 -13.98 -23.22
CA GLN A 55 -7.05 -13.40 -23.02
C GLN A 55 -7.34 -13.30 -21.52
N MET A 56 -7.50 -12.07 -21.05
CA MET A 56 -7.92 -11.77 -19.71
C MET A 56 -9.42 -11.52 -19.67
N ASP A 57 -9.91 -11.43 -18.46
CA ASP A 57 -11.31 -11.22 -18.15
C ASP A 57 -11.58 -9.77 -17.67
N VAL A 58 -10.53 -9.01 -17.32
CA VAL A 58 -10.52 -7.56 -16.97
C VAL A 58 -9.37 -6.83 -17.68
N SER A 59 -9.54 -5.52 -17.87
CA SER A 59 -8.49 -4.60 -18.32
C SER A 59 -7.63 -4.12 -17.13
N LEU A 60 -6.53 -3.44 -17.43
CA LEU A 60 -5.74 -2.69 -16.47
C LEU A 60 -6.58 -1.52 -15.95
N LEU A 61 -6.23 -1.05 -14.77
CA LEU A 61 -6.81 0.14 -14.15
C LEU A 61 -5.79 1.27 -14.16
N LEU A 62 -6.27 2.49 -14.37
CA LEU A 62 -5.50 3.71 -14.20
C LEU A 62 -6.17 4.54 -13.10
N GLU A 63 -5.57 4.56 -11.91
CA GLU A 63 -6.11 5.27 -10.74
C GLU A 63 -5.04 6.20 -10.18
N ASN A 64 -5.36 7.49 -10.02
CA ASN A 64 -4.45 8.50 -9.47
C ASN A 64 -3.06 8.51 -10.15
N GLY A 65 -3.02 8.36 -11.48
CA GLY A 65 -1.78 8.30 -12.27
C GLY A 65 -0.98 7.00 -12.12
N SER A 66 -1.45 6.04 -11.32
CA SER A 66 -0.85 4.72 -11.15
C SER A 66 -1.57 3.68 -11.99
N ILE A 67 -0.78 2.81 -12.64
CA ILE A 67 -1.29 1.69 -13.44
C ILE A 67 -1.34 0.45 -12.57
N PHE A 68 -2.49 -0.23 -12.58
CA PHE A 68 -2.67 -1.48 -11.86
C PHE A 68 -3.03 -2.61 -12.82
N LEU A 69 -2.34 -3.72 -12.66
CA LEU A 69 -2.50 -4.92 -13.48
C LEU A 69 -2.95 -6.10 -12.62
N PRO A 70 -3.80 -7.01 -13.14
CA PRO A 70 -4.21 -8.16 -12.36
C PRO A 70 -2.99 -9.07 -12.12
N ILE A 71 -2.66 -9.30 -10.85
CA ILE A 71 -1.39 -9.94 -10.50
C ILE A 71 -1.26 -11.37 -11.00
N ARG A 72 -2.39 -12.08 -11.16
CA ARG A 72 -2.41 -13.42 -11.73
C ARG A 72 -1.75 -13.46 -13.11
N PHE A 73 -2.18 -12.58 -14.02
CA PHE A 73 -1.65 -12.56 -15.38
C PHE A 73 -0.19 -12.12 -15.44
N ILE A 74 0.26 -11.28 -14.50
CA ILE A 74 1.70 -10.98 -14.36
C ILE A 74 2.47 -12.23 -13.94
N GLY A 75 1.98 -12.97 -12.94
CA GLY A 75 2.63 -14.19 -12.48
C GLY A 75 2.67 -15.25 -13.57
N ASP A 76 1.55 -15.51 -14.24
CA ASP A 76 1.44 -16.46 -15.35
C ASP A 76 2.43 -16.11 -16.47
N ALA A 77 2.50 -14.83 -16.88
CA ALA A 77 3.41 -14.35 -17.92
C ALA A 77 4.90 -14.47 -17.54
N LEU A 78 5.21 -14.52 -16.24
CA LEU A 78 6.55 -14.72 -15.73
C LEU A 78 6.87 -16.19 -15.42
N GLY A 79 5.90 -17.11 -15.59
CA GLY A 79 6.06 -18.52 -15.22
C GLY A 79 6.04 -18.75 -13.70
N HIS A 80 5.42 -17.85 -12.94
CA HIS A 80 5.33 -17.91 -11.49
C HIS A 80 3.96 -18.40 -11.03
N SER A 81 3.93 -19.11 -9.90
CA SER A 81 2.68 -19.41 -9.20
C SER A 81 2.24 -18.22 -8.35
N THR A 82 0.97 -17.84 -8.47
CA THR A 82 0.40 -16.73 -7.68
C THR A 82 -0.51 -17.24 -6.56
N TYR A 83 -0.26 -16.76 -5.35
CA TYR A 83 -1.08 -17.01 -4.17
C TYR A 83 -1.72 -15.72 -3.70
N TRP A 84 -2.98 -15.78 -3.27
CA TRP A 84 -3.69 -14.65 -2.70
C TRP A 84 -4.00 -14.88 -1.22
N ASN A 85 -3.45 -14.04 -0.36
CA ASN A 85 -3.89 -13.92 1.03
C ASN A 85 -4.99 -12.86 1.13
N LYS A 86 -6.25 -13.33 1.23
CA LYS A 86 -7.43 -12.47 1.34
C LYS A 86 -7.40 -11.56 2.58
N ASN A 87 -6.88 -12.05 3.71
CA ASN A 87 -6.87 -11.32 4.99
C ASN A 87 -5.87 -10.17 4.96
N ALA A 88 -4.66 -10.44 4.43
CA ALA A 88 -3.60 -9.45 4.29
C ALA A 88 -3.73 -8.57 3.04
N ARG A 89 -4.73 -8.86 2.19
CA ARG A 89 -4.83 -8.38 0.80
C ARG A 89 -3.49 -8.36 0.06
N MET A 90 -2.78 -9.45 0.22
CA MET A 90 -1.43 -9.62 -0.28
C MET A 90 -1.40 -10.75 -1.28
N ALA A 91 -0.89 -10.47 -2.48
CA ALA A 91 -0.56 -11.52 -3.42
C ALA A 91 0.93 -11.81 -3.40
N SER A 92 1.25 -13.08 -3.33
CA SER A 92 2.62 -13.57 -3.38
C SER A 92 2.81 -14.32 -4.68
N SER A 93 3.90 -14.03 -5.38
CA SER A 93 4.28 -14.72 -6.60
C SER A 93 5.59 -15.46 -6.36
N TYR A 94 5.63 -16.74 -6.71
CA TYR A 94 6.73 -17.65 -6.42
C TYR A 94 7.23 -18.33 -7.70
N SER A 95 8.55 -18.38 -7.86
CA SER A 95 9.26 -19.35 -8.72
C SER A 95 10.44 -19.95 -7.97
N GLU A 96 11.08 -20.98 -8.55
CA GLU A 96 12.26 -21.63 -7.97
C GLU A 96 13.43 -20.67 -7.71
N GLN A 97 13.53 -19.60 -8.51
CA GLN A 97 14.67 -18.68 -8.50
C GLN A 97 14.35 -17.36 -7.80
N ASN A 98 13.08 -16.97 -7.69
CA ASN A 98 12.67 -15.67 -7.15
C ASN A 98 11.33 -15.74 -6.41
N ARG A 99 11.28 -15.11 -5.23
CA ARG A 99 10.03 -14.82 -4.53
C ARG A 99 9.80 -13.32 -4.50
N PHE A 100 8.66 -12.86 -5.01
CA PHE A 100 8.26 -11.48 -4.82
C PHE A 100 6.84 -11.41 -4.27
N VAL A 101 6.67 -10.52 -3.29
CA VAL A 101 5.40 -10.30 -2.60
C VAL A 101 4.90 -8.91 -2.94
N VAL A 102 3.68 -8.83 -3.47
CA VAL A 102 3.05 -7.58 -3.88
C VAL A 102 1.72 -7.42 -3.18
N TYR A 103 1.51 -6.23 -2.64
CA TYR A 103 0.31 -5.89 -1.90
C TYR A 103 -0.57 -5.17 -2.89
N ALA A 104 -1.79 -5.67 -3.04
CA ALA A 104 -2.55 -5.39 -4.24
C ALA A 104 -3.75 -4.47 -4.00
N GLN A 105 -3.57 -3.53 -3.07
CA GLN A 105 -4.09 -2.16 -3.06
C GLN A 105 -3.98 -1.56 -1.64
N PRO A 106 -3.64 -0.27 -1.49
CA PRO A 106 -2.62 0.44 -2.22
C PRO A 106 -1.36 0.57 -1.35
N LEU A 107 -0.22 0.27 -1.96
CA LEU A 107 1.11 0.37 -1.36
C LEU A 107 1.45 1.80 -0.87
N PHE A 108 0.66 2.80 -1.25
CA PHE A 108 0.80 4.18 -0.80
C PHE A 108 0.46 4.41 0.68
N TYR A 109 -0.15 3.43 1.37
CA TYR A 109 -0.44 3.54 2.80
C TYR A 109 0.53 2.78 3.71
N ARG A 110 1.56 2.13 3.15
CA ARG A 110 2.66 1.61 3.98
C ARG A 110 3.29 2.69 4.85
N ASP A 111 3.20 3.92 4.38
CA ASP A 111 3.67 5.13 5.05
C ASP A 111 2.64 5.69 6.03
N GLY A 112 1.61 4.95 6.48
CA GLY A 112 0.61 5.49 7.42
C GLY A 112 1.25 6.15 8.66
N TYR A 113 2.30 5.55 9.21
CA TYR A 113 3.10 6.14 10.29
C TYR A 113 3.89 7.36 9.81
N LYS A 114 4.57 7.28 8.66
CA LYS A 114 5.30 8.42 8.09
C LYS A 114 4.40 9.61 7.75
N LEU A 115 3.20 9.37 7.26
CA LEU A 115 2.20 10.40 6.98
C LEU A 115 1.72 11.06 8.28
N LEU A 116 1.56 10.27 9.34
CA LEU A 116 1.28 10.77 10.68
C LEU A 116 2.44 11.65 11.19
N ASP A 117 3.70 11.18 11.04
CA ASP A 117 4.92 11.92 11.40
C ASP A 117 5.01 13.25 10.64
N GLU A 118 4.87 13.23 9.32
CA GLU A 118 4.92 14.40 8.43
C GLU A 118 3.82 15.41 8.79
N ALA A 119 2.60 14.91 9.02
CA ALA A 119 1.46 15.75 9.36
C ALA A 119 1.64 16.47 10.70
N ILE A 120 2.02 15.74 11.75
CA ILE A 120 2.26 16.31 13.09
C ILE A 120 3.41 17.32 13.03
N ASN A 121 4.52 16.96 12.37
CA ASN A 121 5.66 17.86 12.20
C ASN A 121 5.31 19.13 11.42
N LYS A 122 4.39 19.05 10.46
CA LYS A 122 3.93 20.24 9.73
C LYS A 122 3.06 21.15 10.58
N VAL A 123 2.11 20.59 11.35
CA VAL A 123 1.13 21.39 12.09
C VAL A 123 1.61 21.87 13.46
N LYS A 124 2.68 21.29 14.02
CA LYS A 124 3.21 21.68 15.35
C LYS A 124 3.57 23.16 15.45
N ASN A 125 4.07 23.75 14.37
CA ASN A 125 4.49 25.15 14.32
C ASN A 125 3.40 26.11 13.80
N LEU A 126 2.22 25.60 13.41
CA LEU A 126 1.11 26.46 12.99
C LEU A 126 0.35 26.95 14.23
N SER A 127 -0.01 28.22 14.28
CA SER A 127 -0.83 28.80 15.36
C SER A 127 -2.34 28.77 15.04
N ASN A 128 -2.70 28.88 13.77
CA ASN A 128 -4.10 28.99 13.33
C ASN A 128 -4.76 27.61 13.15
N VAL A 129 -5.83 27.35 13.91
CA VAL A 129 -6.59 26.09 13.87
C VAL A 129 -7.23 25.83 12.50
N ALA A 130 -7.75 26.84 11.83
CA ALA A 130 -8.36 26.68 10.51
C ALA A 130 -7.32 26.24 9.47
N GLN A 131 -6.11 26.82 9.51
CA GLN A 131 -4.99 26.41 8.65
C GLN A 131 -4.55 24.97 8.94
N LYS A 132 -4.45 24.58 10.22
CA LYS A 132 -4.18 23.17 10.60
C LYS A 132 -5.21 22.22 9.99
N ARG A 133 -6.50 22.53 10.17
CA ARG A 133 -7.59 21.70 9.63
C ARG A 133 -7.53 21.58 8.12
N GLN A 134 -7.30 22.68 7.40
CA GLN A 134 -7.22 22.68 5.95
C GLN A 134 -6.09 21.77 5.44
N TYR A 135 -4.92 21.82 6.07
CA TYR A 135 -3.78 20.99 5.71
C TYR A 135 -4.02 19.51 6.01
N LEU A 136 -4.66 19.17 7.14
CA LEU A 136 -4.87 17.78 7.56
C LEU A 136 -6.03 17.09 6.83
N LYS A 137 -7.01 17.84 6.33
CA LYS A 137 -8.25 17.32 5.71
C LYS A 137 -8.04 16.26 4.60
N PRO A 138 -7.04 16.36 3.72
CA PRO A 138 -6.80 15.35 2.68
C PRO A 138 -6.30 14.00 3.23
N TYR A 139 -5.80 13.97 4.47
CA TYR A 139 -5.04 12.84 5.02
C TYR A 139 -5.73 12.16 6.19
N PHE A 140 -6.62 12.85 6.90
CA PHE A 140 -7.20 12.42 8.15
C PHE A 140 -8.73 12.55 8.14
N THR A 141 -9.39 11.71 8.93
CA THR A 141 -10.81 11.93 9.27
C THR A 141 -10.97 13.13 10.21
N ASP A 142 -12.15 13.75 10.24
CA ASP A 142 -12.42 14.88 11.14
C ASP A 142 -12.15 14.56 12.62
N GLU A 143 -12.42 13.32 13.04
CA GLU A 143 -12.14 12.82 14.38
C GLU A 143 -10.63 12.82 14.66
N MET A 144 -9.83 12.27 13.75
CA MET A 144 -8.37 12.26 13.89
C MET A 144 -7.79 13.69 13.83
N ILE A 145 -8.35 14.58 13.01
CA ILE A 145 -7.98 16.01 12.99
C ILE A 145 -8.26 16.65 14.36
N ASN A 146 -9.41 16.37 14.97
CA ASN A 146 -9.74 16.87 16.30
C ASN A 146 -8.75 16.36 17.34
N LEU A 147 -8.39 15.07 17.30
CA LEU A 147 -7.39 14.49 18.19
C LEU A 147 -6.03 15.19 18.04
N ILE A 148 -5.52 15.31 16.81
CA ILE A 148 -4.23 15.97 16.52
C ILE A 148 -4.21 17.41 17.04
N ILE A 149 -5.28 18.19 16.80
CA ILE A 149 -5.33 19.60 17.16
C ILE A 149 -5.55 19.81 18.66
N MET A 150 -6.45 19.06 19.29
CA MET A 150 -6.88 19.31 20.67
C MET A 150 -5.99 18.63 21.71
N ARG A 151 -5.45 17.44 21.41
CA ARG A 151 -4.71 16.63 22.38
C ARG A 151 -3.19 16.71 22.25
N ASN A 152 -2.68 17.49 21.28
CA ASN A 152 -1.27 17.57 20.95
C ASN A 152 -0.63 16.16 20.89
N VAL A 153 -1.21 15.29 20.06
CA VAL A 153 -0.88 13.86 20.00
C VAL A 153 0.63 13.66 19.89
N THR A 154 1.20 13.03 20.91
CA THR A 154 2.58 12.52 20.93
C THR A 154 2.51 11.00 20.97
N TYR A 155 3.43 10.34 20.27
CA TYR A 155 3.63 8.90 20.37
C TYR A 155 5.11 8.59 20.26
N THR A 156 5.46 7.35 20.60
CA THR A 156 6.83 6.86 20.53
C THR A 156 7.25 6.66 19.07
N ASP A 157 8.31 7.33 18.63
CA ASP A 157 8.86 7.09 17.30
C ASP A 157 9.57 5.72 17.24
N LEU A 158 8.91 4.76 16.58
CA LEU A 158 9.47 3.42 16.34
C LEU A 158 10.09 3.27 14.94
N SER A 159 10.23 4.35 14.17
CA SER A 159 10.72 4.30 12.78
C SER A 159 12.09 3.63 12.64
N GLN A 160 12.98 3.85 13.60
CA GLN A 160 14.32 3.24 13.65
C GLN A 160 14.33 1.75 14.03
N TYR A 161 13.29 1.27 14.71
CA TYR A 161 13.19 -0.12 15.18
C TYR A 161 12.36 -0.99 14.20
N THR A 162 11.43 -0.37 13.48
CA THR A 162 10.46 -1.10 12.65
C THR A 162 11.06 -1.57 11.33
N THR A 163 11.30 -2.87 11.22
CA THR A 163 11.79 -3.49 9.97
C THR A 163 10.67 -4.08 9.11
N SER A 164 9.49 -4.29 9.68
CA SER A 164 8.33 -4.82 8.98
C SER A 164 7.02 -4.38 9.62
N TYR A 165 5.93 -4.43 8.85
CA TYR A 165 4.59 -4.07 9.30
C TYR A 165 3.64 -5.23 9.03
N ASN A 166 2.67 -5.42 9.93
CA ASN A 166 1.56 -6.33 9.73
C ASN A 166 0.34 -5.56 9.22
N TYR A 167 -0.41 -6.15 8.31
CA TYR A 167 -1.57 -5.52 7.69
C TYR A 167 -2.79 -6.43 7.79
N SER A 168 -3.95 -5.83 8.06
CA SER A 168 -5.24 -6.54 8.06
C SER A 168 -6.32 -5.69 7.42
N TYR A 169 -7.20 -6.31 6.63
CA TYR A 169 -8.31 -5.62 5.96
C TYR A 169 -9.64 -6.16 6.47
N PRO A 170 -10.15 -5.63 7.60
CA PRO A 170 -11.42 -6.09 8.17
C PRO A 170 -12.61 -5.81 7.22
N LYS A 171 -12.52 -4.80 6.36
CA LYS A 171 -13.52 -4.42 5.36
C LYS A 171 -12.86 -3.91 4.08
N GLU A 172 -13.61 -3.83 2.98
CA GLU A 172 -13.13 -3.24 1.72
C GLU A 172 -12.67 -1.78 1.84
N THR A 173 -13.23 -1.08 2.80
CA THR A 173 -13.00 0.33 3.09
C THR A 173 -12.07 0.56 4.26
N ASN A 174 -11.49 -0.49 4.86
CA ASN A 174 -10.71 -0.37 6.09
C ASN A 174 -9.44 -1.23 6.04
N MET A 175 -8.33 -0.66 6.47
CA MET A 175 -7.06 -1.34 6.62
C MET A 175 -6.44 -0.97 7.97
N TYR A 176 -5.98 -1.96 8.71
CA TYR A 176 -5.12 -1.76 9.86
C TYR A 176 -3.65 -1.98 9.50
N ILE A 177 -2.79 -1.14 10.05
CA ILE A 177 -1.33 -1.29 10.02
C ILE A 177 -0.83 -1.43 11.45
N TYR A 178 -0.15 -2.52 11.75
CA TYR A 178 0.38 -2.83 13.07
C TYR A 178 1.89 -2.87 13.04
N ARG A 179 2.51 -2.32 14.08
CA ARG A 179 3.91 -2.56 14.44
C ARG A 179 3.99 -2.84 15.93
N SER A 180 4.98 -3.63 16.32
CA SER A 180 5.25 -3.96 17.71
C SER A 180 6.73 -4.11 17.88
N GLU A 181 7.34 -3.26 18.69
CA GLU A 181 8.79 -3.22 18.87
C GLU A 181 9.15 -3.22 20.36
N ARG A 182 10.27 -3.88 20.69
CA ARG A 182 10.87 -3.78 22.02
C ARG A 182 11.81 -2.59 22.03
N ILE A 183 11.63 -1.68 22.99
CA ILE A 183 12.54 -0.54 23.12
C ILE A 183 13.80 -1.03 23.89
N PRO A 184 15.02 -0.81 23.38
CA PRO A 184 16.24 -1.30 24.03
C PRO A 184 16.38 -0.88 25.50
N ASP A 185 15.93 0.33 25.82
CA ASP A 185 16.07 0.94 27.15
C ASP A 185 14.87 0.69 28.08
N GLN A 186 13.82 0.01 27.61
CA GLN A 186 12.63 -0.29 28.39
C GLN A 186 12.34 -1.79 28.31
N SER A 187 12.14 -2.47 29.44
CA SER A 187 11.75 -3.89 29.43
C SER A 187 10.40 -4.16 28.72
N ASN A 188 9.71 -3.12 28.27
CA ASN A 188 8.37 -3.14 27.69
C ASN A 188 8.39 -3.24 26.16
N TYR A 189 7.32 -3.80 25.62
CA TYR A 189 6.96 -3.71 24.21
C TYR A 189 6.01 -2.53 24.00
N ILE A 190 6.19 -1.85 22.88
CA ILE A 190 5.22 -0.87 22.38
C ILE A 190 4.57 -1.44 21.14
N SER A 191 3.24 -1.57 21.18
CA SER A 191 2.44 -1.84 19.99
C SER A 191 1.72 -0.58 19.55
N GLN A 192 1.77 -0.32 18.25
CA GLN A 192 1.02 0.75 17.63
C GLN A 192 0.14 0.20 16.51
N GLN A 193 -1.03 0.83 16.36
CA GLN A 193 -2.00 0.49 15.33
C GLN A 193 -2.56 1.74 14.68
N ILE A 194 -2.55 1.77 13.35
CA ILE A 194 -3.22 2.79 12.54
C ILE A 194 -4.40 2.14 11.82
N LEU A 195 -5.58 2.77 11.88
CA LEU A 195 -6.69 2.48 10.98
C LEU A 195 -6.69 3.46 9.83
N ILE A 196 -6.73 2.94 8.61
CA ILE A 196 -6.90 3.71 7.38
C ILE A 196 -8.27 3.37 6.79
N THR A 197 -9.02 4.40 6.43
CA THR A 197 -10.41 4.29 5.96
C THR A 197 -10.58 4.96 4.60
N LYS A 198 -11.24 4.26 3.66
CA LYS A 198 -11.59 4.79 2.34
C LYS A 198 -12.86 5.65 2.43
N ARG A 199 -12.76 6.95 2.10
CA ARG A 199 -13.85 7.94 2.00
C ARG A 199 -13.76 8.64 0.64
N ASN A 200 -14.87 8.73 -0.11
CA ASN A 200 -14.92 9.39 -1.42
C ASN A 200 -13.80 8.96 -2.39
N ASN A 201 -13.52 7.65 -2.42
CA ASN A 201 -12.44 7.04 -3.19
C ASN A 201 -11.00 7.45 -2.82
N GLN A 202 -10.81 8.17 -1.70
CA GLN A 202 -9.51 8.48 -1.10
C GLN A 202 -9.39 7.71 0.20
N TRP A 203 -8.20 7.22 0.58
CA TRP A 203 -8.02 6.73 1.94
C TRP A 203 -7.30 7.73 2.82
N VAL A 204 -7.77 7.77 4.07
CA VAL A 204 -7.35 8.70 5.10
C VAL A 204 -7.15 7.95 6.42
N ILE A 205 -6.29 8.47 7.28
CA ILE A 205 -6.07 7.94 8.62
C ILE A 205 -7.31 8.24 9.49
N GLY A 206 -7.94 7.17 9.95
CA GLY A 206 -9.13 7.19 10.79
C GLY A 206 -8.81 7.20 12.28
N SER A 207 -7.80 6.43 12.70
CA SER A 207 -7.40 6.37 14.10
C SER A 207 -5.93 5.95 14.25
N PHE A 208 -5.38 6.25 15.41
CA PHE A 208 -4.09 5.79 15.90
C PHE A 208 -4.24 5.35 17.36
N SER A 209 -3.62 4.24 17.74
CA SER A 209 -3.46 3.81 19.14
C SER A 209 -2.03 3.36 19.40
N GLU A 210 -1.60 3.54 20.65
CA GLU A 210 -0.32 3.08 21.20
C GLU A 210 -0.60 2.42 22.54
N ASP A 211 -0.13 1.18 22.69
CA ASP A 211 -0.23 0.40 23.91
C ASP A 211 1.17 -0.04 24.35
N ILE A 212 1.47 0.13 25.64
CA ILE A 212 2.72 -0.30 26.27
C ILE A 212 2.39 -1.49 27.17
N TYR A 213 3.08 -2.61 26.97
CA TYR A 213 2.88 -3.81 27.79
C TYR A 213 4.19 -4.50 28.12
N GLU A 214 4.21 -5.18 29.27
CA GLU A 214 5.33 -6.00 29.71
C GLU A 214 5.35 -7.33 28.94
N PRO A 215 6.53 -7.90 28.65
CA PRO A 215 6.63 -9.25 28.12
C PRO A 215 5.91 -10.22 29.06
N MET A 216 5.08 -11.10 28.49
CA MET A 216 4.54 -12.21 29.27
C MET A 216 5.71 -13.09 29.76
N PRO A 217 5.72 -13.49 31.05
CA PRO A 217 6.80 -14.28 31.64
C PRO A 217 6.92 -15.68 31.02
#